data_AF-A0AA51ULQ7-F1
#
_entry.id   AF-A0AA51ULQ7-F1
#
_cell.length_a   1.000
_cell.length_b   1.000
_cell.length_c   1.000
_cell.angle_alpha   90.00
_cell.angle_beta   90.00
_cell.angle_gamma   90.00
#
_symmetry.space_group_name_H-M   'P 1'
#
loop_
_entity.id
_entity.type
_entity.pdbx_description
1 polymer ?
#
loop_
_entity_poly.entity_id
_entity_poly.type
_entity_poly.pdbx_seq_one_letter_code
_entity_poly.pdbx_strand_id
1 'polypeptide(L)'
;MLVLIVLSGILVYFIGGKEYGFSSLLIAVYWSFSTAFTIGYGDIVPHAGFAYTIGLFLPIFGYLLIIIPFLIIVLDILESFYCLLYTVVKD
;
A
#
# COMPACT_ATOMS: atom_id res chain seq x y z
N MET A 1 -2.32 2.92 6.28
CA MET A 1 -1.20 2.74 5.33
C MET A 1 0.15 3.10 5.93
N LEU A 2 0.37 4.34 6.38
CA LEU A 2 1.66 4.78 6.94
C LEU A 2 2.19 3.86 8.05
N VAL A 3 1.32 3.46 8.98
CA VAL A 3 1.68 2.54 10.07
C VAL A 3 2.17 1.19 9.54
N LEU A 4 1.51 0.62 8.51
CA LEU A 4 1.96 -0.64 7.90
C LEU A 4 3.33 -0.50 7.26
N ILE A 5 3.58 0.59 6.53
CA ILE A 5 4.86 0.86 5.88
C ILE A 5 5.99 0.99 6.91
N VAL A 6 5.75 1.70 8.01
CA VAL A 6 6.75 1.87 9.07
C VAL A 6 6.98 0.54 9.81
N LEU A 7 5.92 -0.19 10.16
CA LEU A 7 6.04 -1.48 10.83
C LEU A 7 6.74 -2.53 9.97
N SER A 8 6.38 -2.65 8.68
CA SER A 8 7.04 -3.57 7.76
C SER A 8 8.49 -3.17 7.53
N GLY A 9 8.79 -1.87 7.46
CA GLY A 9 10.15 -1.35 7.32
C GLY A 9 11.02 -1.72 8.51
N ILE A 10 10.49 -1.59 9.73
CA ILE A 10 11.19 -2.02 10.95
C ILE A 10 11.43 -3.55 10.92
N LEU A 11 10.40 -4.35 10.61
CA LEU A 11 10.53 -5.82 10.56
C LEU A 11 11.57 -6.27 9.53
N VAL A 12 11.52 -5.73 8.32
CA VAL A 12 12.46 -6.09 7.25
C VAL A 12 13.87 -5.56 7.54
N TYR A 13 14.02 -4.43 8.23
CA TYR A 13 15.34 -3.98 8.69
C TYR A 13 16.01 -4.99 9.63
N PHE A 14 15.26 -5.52 10.61
CA PHE A 14 15.80 -6.50 11.56
C PHE A 14 16.04 -7.88 10.94
N ILE A 15 15.19 -8.31 10.00
CA ILE A 15 15.23 -9.66 9.42
C ILE A 15 16.11 -9.72 8.16
N GLY A 16 16.16 -8.64 7.38
CA GLY A 16 16.94 -8.53 6.15
C GLY A 16 18.44 -8.31 6.41
N GLY A 17 18.83 -7.79 7.57
CA GLY A 17 20.24 -7.59 7.88
C GLY A 17 20.97 -6.62 6.93
N LYS A 18 22.22 -6.28 7.27
CA LYS A 18 23.04 -5.37 6.45
C LYS A 18 23.44 -5.95 5.10
N GLU A 19 23.50 -7.28 5.00
CA GLU A 19 24.02 -8.01 3.83
C GLU A 19 23.13 -7.86 2.59
N TYR A 20 21.83 -7.61 2.77
CA TYR A 20 20.86 -7.43 1.67
C TYR A 20 20.54 -5.96 1.36
N GLY A 21 21.42 -5.03 1.76
CA GLY A 21 21.25 -3.59 1.43
C GLY A 21 20.38 -2.81 2.42
N PHE A 22 19.82 -3.44 3.45
CA PHE A 22 19.07 -2.78 4.52
C PHE A 22 20.01 -2.17 5.58
N SER A 23 20.84 -1.22 5.15
CA SER A 23 21.88 -0.62 6.00
C SER A 23 21.36 0.39 7.03
N SER A 24 20.19 0.98 6.79
CA SER A 24 19.51 1.90 7.70
C SER A 24 18.00 1.67 7.72
N LEU A 25 17.35 2.11 8.80
CA LEU A 25 15.89 2.00 8.94
C LEU A 25 15.15 2.74 7.82
N LEU A 26 15.66 3.92 7.41
CA LEU A 26 15.05 4.71 6.34
C LEU A 26 15.04 3.97 5.00
N ILE A 27 16.09 3.20 4.71
CA ILE A 27 16.16 2.37 3.51
C ILE A 27 15.11 1.25 3.53
N ALA A 28 14.90 0.61 4.69
CA ALA A 28 13.87 -0.42 4.83
C ALA A 28 12.44 0.15 4.74
N VAL A 29 12.23 1.36 5.26
CA VAL A 29 10.97 2.10 5.09
C VAL A 29 10.77 2.51 3.63
N TYR A 30 11.82 2.94 2.92
CA TYR A 30 11.76 3.23 1.48
C TYR A 30 11.36 2.00 0.66
N TRP A 31 11.96 0.84 0.93
CA TRP A 31 11.57 -0.41 0.29
C TRP A 31 10.12 -0.79 0.60
N SER A 32 9.71 -0.65 1.86
CA SER A 32 8.32 -0.94 2.28
C SER A 32 7.33 0.01 1.61
N PHE A 33 7.69 1.28 1.45
CA PHE A 33 6.89 2.27 0.74
C PHE A 33 6.74 1.90 -0.73
N SER A 34 7.84 1.65 -1.44
CA SER A 34 7.80 1.32 -2.87
C SER A 34 7.04 0.02 -3.14
N THR A 35 7.13 -0.95 -2.23
CA THR A 35 6.39 -2.22 -2.30
C THR A 35 4.90 -2.03 -2.01
N ALA A 36 4.54 -1.27 -0.96
CA ALA A 36 3.14 -1.03 -0.59
C ALA A 36 2.34 -0.29 -1.68
N PHE A 37 3.00 0.61 -2.42
CA PHE A 37 2.41 1.33 -3.55
C PHE A 37 2.61 0.65 -4.90
N THR A 38 3.12 -0.59 -4.91
CA THR A 38 3.38 -1.36 -6.14
C THR A 38 4.32 -0.66 -7.15
N ILE A 39 5.14 0.29 -6.69
CA ILE A 39 6.15 0.96 -7.51
C ILE A 39 7.28 -0.02 -7.84
N GLY A 40 7.79 -0.73 -6.82
CA GLY A 40 8.70 -1.85 -6.98
C GLY A 40 9.98 -1.53 -7.76
N TYR A 41 10.73 -0.49 -7.38
CA TYR A 41 11.97 -0.07 -8.06
C TYR A 41 13.00 -1.20 -8.29
N GLY A 42 13.01 -2.22 -7.44
CA GLY A 42 13.87 -3.40 -7.60
C GLY A 42 15.36 -3.16 -7.32
N ASP A 43 15.70 -1.97 -6.86
CA ASP A 43 17.05 -1.56 -6.43
C ASP A 43 17.48 -2.25 -5.12
N ILE A 44 16.52 -2.51 -4.24
CA ILE A 44 16.73 -3.19 -2.95
C ILE A 44 15.63 -4.25 -2.81
N VAL A 45 16.02 -5.47 -2.45
CA VAL A 45 15.08 -6.60 -2.33
C VAL A 45 15.46 -7.44 -1.12
N PRO A 46 14.51 -7.82 -0.26
CA PRO A 46 14.78 -8.78 0.82
C PRO A 46 15.12 -10.14 0.22
N HIS A 47 16.25 -10.71 0.62
CA HIS A 47 16.64 -12.08 0.24
C HIS A 47 16.41 -13.08 1.38
N ALA A 48 15.99 -12.61 2.56
CA ALA A 48 15.66 -13.46 3.69
C ALA A 48 14.25 -14.07 3.55
N GLY A 49 14.14 -15.38 3.80
CA GLY A 49 12.88 -16.14 3.60
C GLY A 49 11.64 -15.54 4.29
N PHE A 50 11.79 -15.04 5.51
CA PHE A 50 10.68 -14.41 6.24
C PHE A 50 10.40 -12.96 5.80
N ALA A 51 11.37 -12.26 5.20
CA ALA A 51 11.13 -10.92 4.65
C ALA A 51 10.38 -10.99 3.29
N TYR A 52 10.53 -12.10 2.55
CA TYR A 52 9.72 -12.36 1.36
C TYR A 52 8.22 -12.50 1.65
N THR A 53 7.84 -13.14 2.78
CA THR A 53 6.42 -13.25 3.14
C THR A 53 5.81 -11.88 3.43
N ILE A 54 6.56 -10.98 4.07
CA ILE A 54 6.14 -9.58 4.26
C ILE A 54 5.93 -8.91 2.89
N GLY A 55 6.85 -9.10 1.94
CA GLY A 55 6.73 -8.58 0.57
C GLY A 55 5.51 -9.09 -0.20
N LEU A 56 5.03 -10.31 0.09
CA LEU A 56 3.82 -10.88 -0.50
C LEU A 56 2.54 -10.28 0.08
N PHE A 57 2.48 -10.09 1.40
CA PHE A 57 1.26 -9.63 2.08
C PHE A 57 1.10 -8.11 2.10
N LEU A 58 2.21 -7.36 2.14
CA LEU A 58 2.20 -5.90 2.27
C LEU A 58 1.36 -5.20 1.17
N PRO A 59 1.46 -5.55 -0.13
CA PRO A 59 0.63 -4.94 -1.17
C PRO A 59 -0.86 -5.26 -1.03
N ILE A 60 -1.21 -6.47 -0.57
CA ILE A 60 -2.60 -6.90 -0.39
C ILE A 60 -3.29 -6.03 0.66
N PHE A 61 -2.65 -5.85 1.83
CA PHE A 61 -3.17 -4.96 2.87
C PHE A 61 -3.22 -3.51 2.42
N GLY A 62 -2.23 -3.07 1.64
CA GLY A 62 -2.19 -1.72 1.11
C GLY A 62 -3.37 -1.42 0.19
N TYR A 63 -3.65 -2.31 -0.75
CA TYR A 63 -4.74 -2.14 -1.71
C TYR A 63 -6.12 -2.14 -1.02
N LEU A 64 -6.35 -3.05 -0.06
CA LEU A 64 -7.60 -3.11 0.70
C LEU A 64 -7.89 -1.80 1.46
N LEU A 65 -6.87 -1.17 2.04
CA LEU A 65 -7.02 0.10 2.75
C LEU A 65 -7.31 1.30 1.83
N ILE A 66 -6.85 1.27 0.57
CA ILE A 66 -7.11 2.33 -0.41
C ILE A 66 -8.49 2.14 -1.05
N ILE A 67 -8.88 0.90 -1.36
CA ILE A 67 -10.15 0.61 -2.05
C ILE A 67 -11.35 1.08 -1.24
N ILE A 68 -11.41 0.77 0.06
CA ILE A 68 -12.60 1.03 0.87
C ILE A 68 -13.03 2.51 0.82
N PRO A 69 -12.16 3.50 1.15
CA PRO A 69 -12.56 4.90 1.08
C PRO A 69 -12.83 5.37 -0.35
N PHE A 70 -12.06 4.89 -1.34
CA PHE A 70 -12.29 5.23 -2.74
C PHE A 70 -13.67 4.74 -3.21
N LEU A 71 -14.05 3.52 -2.84
CA LEU A 71 -15.33 2.92 -3.17
C LEU A 71 -16.49 3.71 -2.56
N ILE A 72 -16.39 4.10 -1.29
CA ILE A 72 -17.42 4.92 -0.62
C ILE A 72 -17.62 6.23 -1.38
N ILE A 73 -16.53 6.94 -1.70
CA ILE A 73 -16.59 8.20 -2.44
C ILE A 73 -17.24 8.01 -3.83
N VAL A 74 -16.91 6.93 -4.54
CA VAL A 74 -17.49 6.65 -5.86
C VAL A 74 -18.98 6.36 -5.76
N LEU A 75 -19.41 5.61 -4.74
CA LEU A 75 -20.83 5.33 -4.50
C LEU A 75 -21.62 6.62 -4.20
N ASP A 76 -21.09 7.49 -3.35
CA ASP A 76 -21.72 8.77 -3.01
C ASP A 76 -21.86 9.69 -4.25
N ILE A 77 -20.83 9.74 -5.09
CA ILE A 77 -20.85 10.51 -6.34
C ILE A 77 -21.90 9.94 -7.31
N LEU A 78 -21.96 8.61 -7.43
CA LEU A 78 -22.91 7.96 -8.33
C LEU A 78 -24.36 8.18 -7.89
N GLU A 79 -24.64 8.11 -6.59
CA GLU A 79 -25.96 8.39 -6.03
C GLU A 79 -26.38 9.85 -6.29
N SER A 80 -25.46 10.80 -6.05
CA SER A 80 -25.70 12.22 -6.30
C SER A 80 -26.01 12.50 -7.77
N PHE A 81 -25.28 11.87 -8.69
CA PHE A 81 -25.51 12.01 -10.13
C PHE A 81 -26.84 11.39 -10.58
N TYR A 82 -27.21 10.25 -10.01
CA TYR A 82 -28.50 9.59 -10.29
C TYR A 82 -29.69 10.47 -9.86
N CYS A 83 -29.61 11.08 -8.67
CA CYS A 83 -30.62 12.04 -8.21
C CYS A 83 -30.76 13.25 -9.15
N LEU A 84 -29.65 13.82 -9.61
CA LEU A 84 -29.65 14.96 -10.55
C LEU A 84 -30.32 14.60 -11.89
N LEU A 85 -29.96 13.45 -12.46
CA LEU A 85 -30.58 12.97 -13.70
C LEU A 85 -32.08 12.74 -13.53
N TYR A 86 -32.51 12.16 -12.40
CA TYR A 86 -33.91 11.91 -12.15
C TYR A 86 -34.73 13.21 -12.04
N THR A 87 -34.16 14.27 -11.43
CA THR A 87 -34.83 15.58 -11.41
C THR A 87 -34.93 16.21 -12.80
N VAL A 88 -33.85 16.19 -13.60
CA VAL A 88 -33.84 16.79 -14.95
C VAL A 88 -34.75 16.07 -15.93
N VAL A 89 -34.93 14.75 -15.80
CA VAL A 89 -35.81 13.97 -16.70
C VAL A 89 -37.29 14.08 -16.32
N LYS A 90 -37.59 14.43 -15.06
CA LYS A 90 -38.98 14.59 -14.59
C LYS A 90 -39.56 15.98 -14.83
N ASP A 91 -38.71 16.98 -15.00
CA ASP A 91 -39.07 18.34 -15.41
C ASP A 91 -39.27 18.44 -16.93
#